data_AF-A0AAD5M617-F1
#
_entry.id   AF-A0AAD5M617-F1
#
_cell.length_a   1.000
_cell.length_b   1.000
_cell.length_c   1.000
_cell.angle_alpha   90.00
_cell.angle_beta   90.00
_cell.angle_gamma   90.00
#
_symmetry.space_group_name_H-M   'P 1'
#
loop_
_entity.id
_entity.type
_entity.pdbx_description
1 polymer ?
#
loop_
_entity_poly.entity_id
_entity_poly.type
_entity_poly.pdbx_seq_one_letter_code
_entity_poly.pdbx_strand_id
1 'polypeptide(L)'
;MALTNNNMYLKVVDKFNEWFVSAFVSAGRIRFLMLHTQRCDEGIRQFFQEMYETYIKYSMNPFYTIDSLIKSHSFEQKAALYGRKYLV
;
A
#
# COMPACT_ATOMS: atom_id res chain seq x y z
N MET A 1 -4.26 4.26 -23.09
CA MET A 1 -4.83 4.78 -21.82
C MET A 1 -3.79 5.66 -21.16
N ALA A 2 -4.01 6.97 -21.13
CA ALA A 2 -3.15 7.89 -20.38
C ALA A 2 -3.44 7.74 -18.88
N LEU A 3 -2.41 7.78 -18.04
CA LEU A 3 -2.59 7.92 -16.59
C LEU A 3 -3.20 9.31 -16.34
N THR A 4 -4.49 9.36 -16.03
CA THR A 4 -5.24 10.63 -15.88
C THR A 4 -5.01 11.32 -14.53
N ASN A 5 -4.28 10.67 -13.62
CA ASN A 5 -4.05 11.14 -12.26
C ASN A 5 -2.56 11.03 -11.89
N ASN A 6 -1.97 12.14 -11.48
CA ASN A 6 -0.56 12.22 -11.05
C ASN A 6 -0.36 11.83 -9.58
N ASN A 7 -1.44 11.66 -8.81
CA ASN A 7 -1.33 11.30 -7.40
C ASN A 7 -1.09 9.80 -7.23
N MET A 8 -0.20 9.41 -6.32
CA MET A 8 0.06 8.01 -6.00
C MET A 8 -1.13 7.36 -5.29
N TYR A 9 -1.83 8.10 -4.42
CA TYR A 9 -3.02 7.60 -3.75
C TYR A 9 -4.29 7.86 -4.58
N LEU A 10 -4.95 6.78 -5.02
CA LEU A 10 -6.12 6.83 -5.89
C LEU A 10 -7.45 6.81 -5.11
N LYS A 11 -7.41 6.72 -3.78
CA LYS A 11 -8.58 6.51 -2.91
C LYS A 11 -9.33 5.23 -3.34
N VAL A 12 -10.64 5.19 -3.12
CA VAL A 12 -11.52 4.10 -3.56
C VAL A 12 -11.61 4.09 -5.08
N VAL A 13 -11.10 3.01 -5.69
CA VAL A 13 -11.15 2.76 -7.13
C VAL A 13 -12.25 1.80 -7.54
N ASP A 14 -12.74 0.99 -6.60
CA ASP A 14 -13.85 0.04 -6.83
C ASP A 14 -14.61 -0.26 -5.52
N LYS A 15 -15.78 -0.90 -5.63
CA LYS A 15 -16.59 -1.37 -4.50
C LYS A 15 -17.31 -2.68 -4.86
N PHE A 16 -17.19 -3.67 -3.98
CA PHE A 16 -17.91 -4.94 -4.07
C PHE A 16 -18.62 -5.24 -2.74
N ASN A 17 -19.96 -5.29 -2.74
CA ASN A 17 -20.77 -5.42 -1.52
C ASN A 17 -20.41 -4.34 -0.47
N GLU A 18 -20.12 -4.71 0.78
CA GLU A 18 -19.62 -3.78 1.80
C GLU A 18 -18.14 -3.41 1.67
N TRP A 19 -17.39 -4.06 0.76
CA TRP A 19 -15.95 -3.85 0.62
C TRP A 19 -15.63 -2.75 -0.37
N PHE A 20 -14.98 -1.71 0.12
CA PHE A 20 -14.32 -0.70 -0.70
C PHE A 20 -12.90 -1.17 -1.06
N VAL A 21 -12.51 -0.92 -2.31
CA VAL A 21 -11.16 -1.21 -2.82
C VAL A 21 -10.44 0.12 -2.99
N SER A 22 -9.45 0.38 -2.12
CA SER A 22 -8.56 1.53 -2.26
C SER A 22 -7.22 1.14 -2.86
N ALA A 23 -6.65 2.02 -3.67
CA ALA A 23 -5.39 1.76 -4.36
C ALA A 23 -4.34 2.86 -4.16
N PHE A 24 -3.07 2.44 -4.10
CA PHE A 24 -1.90 3.30 -4.14
C PHE A 24 -0.92 2.78 -5.20
N VAL A 25 -0.49 3.64 -6.12
CA VAL A 25 0.41 3.30 -7.22
C VAL A 25 1.70 4.11 -7.07
N SER A 26 2.82 3.42 -6.89
CA SER A 26 4.12 4.07 -6.77
C SER A 26 4.66 4.55 -8.12
N ALA A 27 5.67 5.42 -8.08
CA ALA A 27 6.42 5.84 -9.28
C ALA A 27 7.04 4.64 -10.03
N GLY A 28 7.40 3.57 -9.32
CA GLY A 28 7.91 2.31 -9.87
C GLY A 28 6.83 1.37 -10.40
N ARG A 29 5.57 1.82 -10.53
CA ARG A 29 4.40 1.04 -10.97
C ARG A 29 4.05 -0.16 -10.07
N ILE A 30 4.52 -0.14 -8.82
CA ILE A 30 4.06 -1.07 -7.80
C ILE A 30 2.68 -0.63 -7.32
N ARG A 31 1.76 -1.58 -7.19
CA ARG A 31 0.35 -1.34 -6.89
C ARG A 31 0.03 -1.94 -5.53
N PHE A 32 -0.30 -1.11 -4.57
CA PHE A 32 -0.88 -1.54 -3.30
C PHE A 32 -2.39 -1.46 -3.39
N LEU A 33 -3.05 -2.50 -2.89
CA LEU A 33 -4.50 -2.62 -2.84
C LEU A 33 -4.90 -2.88 -1.39
N MET A 34 -5.99 -2.25 -0.96
CA MET A 34 -6.59 -2.47 0.35
C MET A 34 -8.09 -2.67 0.21
N LEU A 35 -8.59 -3.73 0.84
CA LEU A 35 -10.01 -3.97 1.07
C LEU A 35 -10.37 -3.44 2.46
N HIS A 36 -11.42 -2.63 2.54
CA HIS A 36 -11.89 -2.07 3.81
C HIS A 36 -13.39 -1.85 3.78
N THR A 37 -14.06 -1.97 4.93
CA THR A 37 -15.52 -1.75 5.06
C THR A 37 -15.86 -0.34 5.55
N GLN A 38 -14.96 0.30 6.30
CA GLN A 38 -15.11 1.67 6.77
C GLN A 38 -14.28 2.64 5.93
N ARG A 39 -14.83 3.83 5.67
CA ARG A 39 -14.10 4.90 4.98
C ARG A 39 -13.24 5.68 5.96
N CYS A 40 -11.93 5.44 5.93
CA CYS A 40 -10.93 6.20 6.67
C CYS A 40 -9.82 6.68 5.71
N ASP A 41 -10.15 7.60 4.80
CA ASP A 41 -9.28 7.95 3.68
C ASP A 41 -7.89 8.44 4.11
N GLU A 42 -7.80 9.18 5.22
CA GLU A 42 -6.53 9.72 5.74
C GLU A 42 -5.68 8.63 6.41
N GLY A 43 -6.28 7.75 7.22
CA GLY A 43 -5.58 6.63 7.84
C GLY A 43 -5.05 5.65 6.79
N ILE A 44 -5.88 5.32 5.80
CA ILE A 44 -5.48 4.47 4.65
C ILE A 44 -4.33 5.10 3.88
N ARG A 45 -4.39 6.42 3.63
CA ARG A 45 -3.31 7.15 2.96
C ARG A 45 -2.00 7.07 3.74
N GLN A 46 -2.03 7.35 5.05
CA GLN A 46 -0.83 7.29 5.90
C GLN A 46 -0.26 5.87 5.98
N PHE A 47 -1.12 4.86 6.10
CA PHE A 47 -0.71 3.46 6.04
C PHE A 47 0.02 3.13 4.72
N PHE A 48 -0.55 3.51 3.58
CA PHE A 48 0.08 3.26 2.28
C PHE A 48 1.43 3.96 2.15
N GLN A 49 1.56 5.19 2.67
CA GLN A 49 2.82 5.93 2.65
C GLN A 49 3.91 5.23 3.47
N GLU A 50 3.62 4.81 4.70
CA GLU A 50 4.56 4.10 5.58
C GLU A 50 4.96 2.72 5.02
N MET A 51 3.99 2.01 4.44
CA MET A 51 4.27 0.74 3.76
C MET A 51 5.09 0.93 2.50
N TYR A 52 4.90 2.03 1.77
CA TYR A 52 5.69 2.35 0.59
C TYR A 52 7.14 2.64 0.95
N GLU A 53 7.40 3.42 2.00
CA GLU A 53 8.75 3.64 2.51
C GLU A 53 9.41 2.34 2.97
N THR A 54 8.65 1.47 3.63
CA THR A 54 9.13 0.16 4.06
C THR A 54 9.48 -0.74 2.87
N TYR A 55 8.66 -0.71 1.82
CA TYR A 55 8.92 -1.41 0.57
C TYR A 55 10.17 -0.89 -0.15
N ILE A 56 10.36 0.42 -0.27
CA ILE A 56 11.57 1.00 -0.89
C ILE A 56 12.83 0.50 -0.16
N LYS A 57 12.83 0.54 1.18
CA LYS A 57 13.98 0.07 1.98
C LYS A 57 14.26 -1.41 1.74
N TYR A 58 13.22 -2.23 1.59
CA TYR A 58 13.36 -3.65 1.28
C TYR A 58 13.87 -3.89 -0.15
N SER A 59 13.34 -3.16 -1.13
CA SER A 59 13.69 -3.34 -2.55
C SER A 59 15.08 -2.82 -2.92
N MET A 60 15.63 -1.89 -2.15
CA MET A 60 17.02 -1.43 -2.30
C MET A 60 18.07 -2.45 -1.84
N ASN A 61 17.66 -3.57 -1.24
CA ASN A 61 18.58 -4.66 -0.91
C ASN A 61 19.09 -5.32 -2.21
N PRO A 62 20.41 -5.36 -2.49
CA PRO A 62 20.94 -5.97 -3.72
C PRO A 62 20.66 -7.48 -3.84
N PHE A 63 20.28 -8.14 -2.73
CA PHE A 63 19.88 -9.55 -2.72
C PHE A 63 18.38 -9.75 -2.91
N TYR A 64 17.59 -8.68 -2.99
CA TYR A 64 16.17 -8.79 -3.33
C TYR A 64 16.01 -8.93 -4.84
N THR A 65 15.24 -9.93 -5.26
CA THR A 65 14.84 -10.06 -6.66
C THR A 65 13.55 -9.28 -6.87
N ILE A 66 13.54 -8.33 -7.80
CA ILE A 66 12.35 -7.55 -8.15
C ILE A 66 11.18 -8.48 -8.48
N ASP A 67 9.97 -8.11 -8.08
CA ASP A 67 8.74 -8.89 -8.23
C ASP A 67 8.71 -10.25 -7.51
N SER A 68 9.76 -10.61 -6.77
CA SER A 68 9.73 -11.77 -5.88
C SER A 68 8.94 -11.49 -4.60
N LEU A 69 8.45 -12.57 -3.98
CA LEU A 69 7.72 -12.53 -2.72
C LEU A 69 8.57 -11.84 -1.63
N ILE A 70 7.95 -10.91 -0.90
CA ILE A 70 8.57 -10.27 0.26
C ILE A 70 8.63 -11.30 1.39
N LYS A 71 9.86 -11.72 1.74
CA LYS A 71 10.14 -12.62 2.87
C LYS A 71 10.97 -11.86 3.89
N SER A 72 10.31 -11.19 4.85
CA SER A 72 11.01 -10.43 5.89
C SER A 72 10.14 -10.25 7.13
N HIS A 73 10.62 -10.77 8.25
CA HIS A 73 9.95 -10.62 9.54
C HIS A 73 9.81 -9.14 9.96
N SER A 74 10.83 -8.32 9.69
CA SER A 74 10.78 -6.88 10.01
C SER A 74 9.74 -6.15 9.16
N PHE A 75 9.54 -6.56 7.90
CA PHE A 75 8.50 -6.00 7.03
C PHE A 75 7.11 -6.31 7.59
N GLU A 76 6.86 -7.56 7.98
CA GLU A 76 5.60 -8.00 8.60
C GLU A 76 5.31 -7.27 9.91
N GLN A 77 6.32 -7.12 10.79
CA GLN A 77 6.17 -6.37 12.04
C GLN A 77 5.76 -4.92 11.80
N LYS A 78 6.36 -4.26 10.79
CA LYS A 78 5.98 -2.89 10.42
C LYS A 78 4.56 -2.82 9.86
N ALA A 79 4.18 -3.75 8.99
CA ALA A 79 2.81 -3.83 8.48
C ALA A 79 1.79 -3.96 9.61
N ALA A 80 2.05 -4.83 10.58
CA ALA A 80 1.18 -4.99 11.74
C ALA A 80 1.16 -3.74 12.65
N LEU A 81 2.31 -3.11 12.86
CA LEU A 81 2.42 -1.88 13.65
C LEU A 81 1.61 -0.74 13.03
N TYR A 82 1.82 -0.46 11.75
CA TYR A 82 1.13 0.62 11.05
C TYR A 82 -0.34 0.31 10.81
N GLY A 83 -0.70 -0.96 10.61
CA GLY A 83 -2.08 -1.40 10.55
C GLY A 83 -2.83 -1.04 11.84
N ARG A 84 -2.25 -1.34 13.01
CA ARG A 84 -2.83 -0.94 14.31
C ARG A 84 -2.89 0.57 14.52
N LYS A 85 -1.93 1.31 13.97
CA LYS A 85 -1.83 2.76 14.16
C LYS A 85 -2.83 3.56 13.32
N TYR A 86 -3.11 3.10 12.10
CA TYR A 86 -3.83 3.91 11.09
C TYR A 86 -5.15 3.30 10.60
N LEU A 87 -5.39 2.01 10.81
CA LEU A 87 -6.53 1.28 10.22
C LEU A 87 -7.54 0.75 11.27
N VAL A 88 -7.37 1.11 12.54
CA VAL A 88 -8.25 0.71 13.66
C VAL A 88 -9.29 1.79 13.92
#